data_AF-A0AAP8G3V8-F1
#
_entry.id   AF-A0AAP8G3V8-F1
#
_cell.length_a   1.000
_cell.length_b   1.000
_cell.length_c   1.000
_cell.angle_alpha   90.00
_cell.angle_beta   90.00
_cell.angle_gamma   90.00
#
_symmetry.space_group_name_H-M   'P 1'
#
loop_
_entity.id
_entity.type
_entity.pdbx_description
1 polymer ?
#
loop_
_entity_poly.entity_id
_entity_poly.type
_entity_poly.pdbx_seq_one_letter_code
_entity_poly.pdbx_strand_id
1 'polypeptide(L)'
;YLGRLLQGDFWRKLAKGGLRLGASLASLRQVAAATRAAPTGEDDAPAPALLRALAQFQGRVLLILSGDDLGAREWQALLDGDAAWRAVAARGQWTQARVDGANHTFASAAWRGAVEQLCARWLQSW
;
A
#
# COMPACT_ATOMS: atom_id res chain seq x y z
N TYR A 1 15.87 3.40 -12.85
CA TYR A 1 15.34 4.58 -13.56
C TYR A 1 15.91 5.95 -13.10
N LEU A 2 16.97 6.01 -12.26
CA LEU A 2 17.52 7.28 -11.73
C LEU A 2 18.59 7.95 -12.62
N GLY A 3 19.13 7.25 -13.62
CA GLY A 3 20.29 7.72 -14.39
C GLY A 3 20.04 8.91 -15.33
N ARG A 4 18.78 9.34 -15.52
CA ARG A 4 18.43 10.40 -16.47
C ARG A 4 18.40 11.81 -15.86
N LEU A 5 18.43 11.92 -14.52
CA LEU A 5 18.41 13.20 -13.80
C LEU A 5 19.80 13.88 -13.71
N LEU A 6 20.87 13.16 -14.08
CA LEU A 6 22.26 13.64 -14.00
C LEU A 6 22.84 14.09 -15.36
N GLN A 7 22.04 14.11 -16.43
CA GLN A 7 22.52 14.57 -17.74
C GLN A 7 22.46 16.10 -17.82
N GLY A 8 23.60 16.74 -18.13
CA GLY A 8 23.73 18.20 -18.18
C GLY A 8 22.83 18.89 -19.22
N ASP A 9 22.30 18.15 -20.20
CA ASP A 9 21.33 18.66 -21.18
C ASP A 9 19.93 18.87 -20.56
N PHE A 10 19.59 18.14 -19.49
CA PHE A 10 18.37 18.34 -18.71
C PHE A 10 18.39 19.71 -18.03
N TRP A 11 19.50 20.04 -17.36
CA TRP A 11 19.70 21.32 -16.68
C TRP A 11 19.81 22.50 -17.65
N ARG A 12 20.41 22.31 -18.83
CA ARG A 12 20.45 23.35 -19.87
C ARG A 12 19.08 23.65 -20.48
N LYS A 13 18.19 22.67 -20.59
CA LYS A 13 16.78 22.89 -20.98
C LYS A 13 15.98 23.56 -19.86
N LEU A 14 16.24 23.19 -18.61
CA LEU A 14 15.60 23.78 -17.43
C LEU A 14 15.94 25.27 -17.25
N ALA A 15 17.19 25.65 -17.48
CA ALA A 15 17.64 27.03 -17.33
C ALA A 15 17.18 27.97 -18.46
N LYS A 16 16.89 27.43 -19.66
CA LYS A 16 16.39 28.22 -20.81
C LYS A 16 14.87 28.38 -20.85
N GLY A 17 14.12 27.66 -20.00
CA GLY A 17 12.66 27.71 -19.94
C GLY A 17 12.18 28.24 -18.59
N GLY A 18 12.15 29.57 -18.45
CA GLY A 18 11.64 30.36 -17.32
C GLY A 18 10.81 29.64 -16.27
N LEU A 19 11.47 29.02 -15.30
CA LEU A 19 10.82 28.57 -14.06
C LEU A 19 10.76 29.76 -13.12
N ARG A 20 9.54 30.12 -12.72
CA ARG A 20 9.24 31.13 -11.70
C ARG A 20 9.72 30.61 -10.34
N LEU A 21 11.03 30.70 -10.08
CA LEU A 21 11.71 30.16 -8.88
C LEU A 21 11.02 30.53 -7.56
N GLY A 22 10.36 31.70 -7.49
CA GLY A 22 9.63 32.14 -6.30
C GLY A 22 8.38 31.30 -5.97
N ALA A 23 7.67 30.79 -6.98
CA ALA A 23 6.46 29.99 -6.76
C ALA A 23 6.78 28.57 -6.28
N SER A 24 7.87 27.98 -6.77
CA SER A 24 8.31 26.62 -6.40
C SER A 24 8.89 26.55 -4.98
N LEU A 25 9.49 27.64 -4.49
CA LEU A 25 9.98 27.72 -3.11
C LEU A 25 8.84 27.95 -2.11
N ALA A 26 7.81 28.70 -2.50
CA ALA A 26 6.61 28.88 -1.69
C ALA A 26 5.85 27.56 -1.51
N SER A 27 5.69 26.78 -2.59
CA SER A 27 5.03 25.47 -2.51
C SER A 27 5.82 24.46 -1.67
N LEU A 28 7.16 24.43 -1.75
CA LEU A 28 7.99 23.58 -0.89
C LEU A 28 7.86 23.96 0.60
N ARG A 29 7.80 25.25 0.93
CA ARG A 29 7.57 25.72 2.31
C ARG A 29 6.16 25.39 2.80
N GLN A 30 5.17 25.47 1.92
CA GLN A 30 3.79 25.13 2.24
C GLN A 30 3.62 23.63 2.49
N VAL A 31 4.29 22.78 1.72
CA VAL A 31 4.36 21.33 1.96
C VAL A 31 5.09 21.03 3.28
N ALA A 32 6.22 21.67 3.55
CA ALA A 32 6.96 21.50 4.81
C ALA A 32 6.17 21.99 6.05
N ALA A 33 5.34 23.02 5.89
CA ALA A 33 4.43 23.49 6.93
C ALA A 33 3.25 22.52 7.12
N ALA A 34 2.70 21.98 6.04
CA ALA A 34 1.64 20.97 6.09
C ALA A 34 2.10 19.66 6.74
N THR A 35 3.38 19.28 6.61
CA THR A 35 3.95 18.12 7.33
C THR A 35 4.17 18.37 8.83
N ARG A 36 4.12 19.62 9.31
CA ARG A 36 4.23 19.97 10.74
C ARG A 36 2.87 20.14 11.42
N ALA A 37 1.81 20.33 10.65
CA ALA A 37 0.46 20.19 11.18
C ALA A 37 0.21 18.70 11.40
N ALA A 38 0.02 18.29 12.65
CA ALA A 38 -0.46 16.94 12.95
C ALA A 38 -1.74 16.72 12.14
N PRO A 39 -1.85 15.62 11.37
CA PRO A 39 -3.04 15.35 10.57
C PRO A 39 -4.21 15.14 11.53
N THR A 40 -5.08 16.13 11.65
CA THR A 40 -6.31 16.07 12.46
C THR A 40 -7.37 15.13 11.88
N GLY A 41 -7.00 14.29 10.89
CA GLY A 41 -7.84 13.32 10.21
C GLY A 41 -7.17 11.96 9.98
N GLU A 42 -6.12 11.63 10.75
CA GLU A 42 -5.46 10.31 10.70
C GLU A 42 -6.46 9.15 10.97
N ASP A 43 -7.50 9.43 11.75
CA ASP A 43 -8.52 8.44 12.14
C ASP A 43 -9.43 7.99 10.98
N ASP A 44 -9.61 8.84 9.95
CA ASP A 44 -10.43 8.54 8.77
C ASP A 44 -9.62 8.00 7.58
N ALA A 45 -8.31 7.83 7.75
CA ALA A 45 -7.50 7.17 6.73
C ALA A 45 -7.94 5.68 6.60
N PRO A 46 -8.00 5.12 5.37
CA PRO A 46 -8.54 3.78 5.15
C PRO A 46 -7.83 2.67 5.95
N ALA A 47 -6.52 2.74 6.12
CA ALA A 47 -5.75 1.72 6.84
C ALA A 47 -6.01 1.74 8.36
N PRO A 48 -5.91 2.89 9.07
CA PRO A 48 -6.33 2.99 10.48
C PRO A 48 -7.78 2.55 10.72
N ALA A 49 -8.72 2.95 9.86
CA ALA A 49 -10.12 2.54 9.97
C ALA A 49 -10.28 1.01 9.85
N LEU A 50 -9.62 0.39 8.87
CA LEU A 50 -9.65 -1.06 8.69
C LEU A 50 -8.99 -1.81 9.84
N LEU A 51 -7.85 -1.32 10.35
CA LEU A 51 -7.20 -1.90 11.53
C LEU A 51 -8.13 -1.91 12.73
N ARG A 52 -8.85 -0.81 13.00
CA ARG A 52 -9.84 -0.74 14.09
C ARG A 52 -10.97 -1.75 13.89
N ALA A 53 -11.50 -1.86 12.67
CA ALA A 53 -12.54 -2.83 12.36
C ALA A 53 -12.05 -4.27 12.54
N LEU A 54 -10.88 -4.63 12.01
CA LEU A 54 -10.28 -5.95 12.17
C LEU A 54 -9.92 -6.26 13.62
N ALA A 55 -9.52 -5.24 14.39
CA ALA A 55 -9.23 -5.42 15.82
C ALA A 55 -10.47 -5.86 16.61
N GLN A 56 -11.65 -5.36 16.24
CA GLN A 56 -12.94 -5.68 16.88
C GLN A 56 -13.65 -6.89 16.27
N PHE A 57 -13.30 -7.27 15.03
CA PHE A 57 -13.91 -8.40 14.35
C PHE A 57 -13.47 -9.73 14.97
N GLN A 58 -14.45 -10.51 15.43
CA GLN A 58 -14.26 -11.80 16.10
C GLN A 58 -14.47 -13.00 15.16
N GLY A 59 -14.64 -12.75 13.87
CA GLY A 59 -14.76 -13.78 12.85
C GLY A 59 -13.41 -14.14 12.25
N ARG A 60 -13.41 -15.20 11.45
CA ARG A 60 -12.23 -15.61 10.68
C ARG A 60 -12.00 -14.65 9.53
N VAL A 61 -10.72 -14.38 9.25
CA VAL A 61 -10.30 -13.50 8.15
C VAL A 61 -9.37 -14.27 7.22
N LEU A 62 -9.62 -14.18 5.92
CA LEU A 62 -8.72 -14.63 4.87
C LEU A 62 -8.20 -13.41 4.10
N LEU A 63 -6.89 -13.19 4.13
CA LEU A 63 -6.21 -12.21 3.28
C LEU A 63 -5.54 -12.92 2.11
N ILE A 64 -5.91 -12.58 0.89
CA ILE A 64 -5.29 -13.09 -0.34
C ILE A 64 -4.54 -11.95 -1.03
N LEU A 65 -3.23 -12.10 -1.20
CA LEU A 65 -2.38 -11.13 -1.87
C LEU A 65 -1.94 -11.61 -3.25
N SER A 66 -1.90 -10.71 -4.21
CA SER A 66 -1.24 -10.94 -5.50
C SER A 66 0.29 -10.93 -5.34
N GLY A 67 0.99 -11.67 -6.20
CA GLY A 67 2.45 -11.81 -6.14
C GLY A 67 3.22 -10.62 -6.72
N ASP A 68 2.74 -10.07 -7.85
CA ASP A 68 3.42 -9.01 -8.60
C ASP A 68 2.61 -7.71 -8.58
N ASP A 69 2.36 -7.21 -7.37
CA ASP A 69 1.58 -6.01 -7.15
C ASP A 69 2.21 -5.10 -6.09
N LEU A 70 2.24 -3.79 -6.38
CA LEU A 70 2.74 -2.80 -5.44
C LEU A 70 1.84 -2.72 -4.21
N GLY A 71 0.52 -2.77 -4.40
CA GLY A 71 -0.43 -2.76 -3.28
C GLY A 71 -0.23 -3.95 -2.35
N ALA A 72 -0.07 -5.16 -2.89
CA ALA A 72 0.24 -6.35 -2.11
C ALA A 72 1.56 -6.24 -1.31
N ARG A 73 2.55 -5.53 -1.85
CA ARG A 73 3.82 -5.26 -1.14
C ARG A 73 3.65 -4.22 -0.04
N GLU A 74 2.87 -3.18 -0.27
CA GLU A 74 2.52 -2.18 0.76
C GLU A 74 1.71 -2.83 1.90
N TRP A 75 0.76 -3.69 1.58
CA TRP A 75 0.04 -4.52 2.56
C TRP A 75 0.98 -5.37 3.40
N GLN A 76 1.92 -6.07 2.76
CA GLN A 76 2.91 -6.87 3.48
C GLN A 76 3.79 -5.99 4.38
N ALA A 77 4.22 -4.83 3.90
CA ALA A 77 5.01 -3.89 4.69
C ALA A 77 4.24 -3.34 5.90
N LEU A 78 2.93 -3.09 5.78
CA LEU A 78 2.08 -2.74 6.93
C LEU A 78 2.02 -3.88 7.95
N LEU A 79 1.80 -5.10 7.48
CA LEU A 79 1.78 -6.29 8.33
C LEU A 79 3.11 -6.52 9.04
N ASP A 80 4.24 -6.23 8.41
CA ASP A 80 5.57 -6.48 9.01
C ASP A 80 6.04 -5.31 9.89
N GLY A 81 5.70 -4.08 9.51
CA GLY A 81 6.25 -2.84 10.07
C GLY A 81 5.46 -2.27 11.26
N ASP A 82 4.18 -2.63 11.42
CA ASP A 82 3.31 -2.09 12.47
C ASP A 82 2.92 -3.16 13.50
N ALA A 83 3.15 -2.88 14.78
CA ALA A 83 2.87 -3.81 15.87
C ALA A 83 1.37 -4.15 16.01
N ALA A 84 0.47 -3.20 15.75
CA ALA A 84 -0.96 -3.42 15.85
C ALA A 84 -1.46 -4.31 14.71
N TRP A 85 -0.97 -4.09 13.48
CA TRP A 85 -1.25 -4.98 12.35
C TRP A 85 -0.72 -6.40 12.60
N ARG A 86 0.50 -6.55 13.11
CA ARG A 86 1.04 -7.86 13.54
C ARG A 86 0.16 -8.54 14.58
N ALA A 87 -0.31 -7.80 15.57
CA ALA A 87 -1.16 -8.36 16.63
C ALA A 87 -2.49 -8.89 16.08
N VAL A 88 -3.08 -8.23 15.08
CA VAL A 88 -4.28 -8.73 14.38
C VAL A 88 -3.96 -9.97 13.56
N ALA A 89 -2.87 -9.96 12.79
CA ALA A 89 -2.48 -11.09 11.93
C ALA A 89 -1.99 -12.31 12.71
N ALA A 90 -1.53 -12.15 13.95
CA ALA A 90 -1.11 -13.25 14.82
C ALA A 90 -2.28 -14.02 15.46
N ARG A 91 -3.53 -13.58 15.28
CA ARG A 91 -4.72 -14.27 15.81
C ARG A 91 -4.89 -15.61 15.10
N GLY A 92 -5.30 -16.66 15.82
CA GLY A 92 -5.59 -17.98 15.22
C GLY A 92 -6.74 -17.99 14.20
N GLN A 93 -7.52 -16.91 14.13
CA GLN A 93 -8.61 -16.71 13.18
C GLN A 93 -8.15 -16.05 11.86
N TRP A 94 -6.87 -15.68 11.76
CA TRP A 94 -6.28 -15.06 10.59
C TRP A 94 -5.63 -16.12 9.68
N THR A 95 -5.93 -16.07 8.39
CA THR A 95 -5.28 -16.88 7.36
C THR A 95 -4.78 -15.94 6.27
N GLN A 96 -3.51 -16.12 5.86
CA GLN A 96 -2.93 -15.36 4.77
C GLN A 96 -2.49 -16.30 3.65
N ALA A 97 -2.76 -15.91 2.42
CA ALA A 97 -2.32 -16.61 1.22
C ALA A 97 -1.79 -15.63 0.17
N ARG A 98 -0.95 -16.15 -0.73
CA ARG A 98 -0.43 -15.41 -1.88
C ARG A 98 -0.66 -16.20 -3.15
N VAL A 99 -1.01 -15.51 -4.23
CA VAL A 99 -1.06 -16.09 -5.59
C VAL A 99 0.11 -15.51 -6.38
N ASP A 100 1.16 -16.33 -6.52
CA ASP A 100 2.41 -15.90 -7.16
C ASP A 100 2.20 -15.53 -8.62
N GLY A 101 2.89 -14.46 -9.06
CA GLY A 101 2.80 -13.93 -10.43
C GLY A 101 1.44 -13.31 -10.80
N ALA A 102 0.44 -13.30 -9.91
CA ALA A 102 -0.82 -12.62 -10.17
C ALA A 102 -0.67 -11.10 -10.12
N ASN A 103 -1.44 -10.42 -10.97
CA ASN A 103 -1.63 -8.97 -10.90
C ASN A 103 -2.73 -8.60 -9.88
N HIS A 104 -2.91 -7.30 -9.62
CA HIS A 104 -3.85 -6.76 -8.62
C HIS A 104 -5.33 -7.08 -8.85
N THR A 105 -5.72 -7.48 -10.06
CA THR A 105 -7.12 -7.85 -10.39
C THR A 105 -7.34 -9.35 -10.52
N PHE A 106 -6.30 -10.18 -10.38
CA PHE A 106 -6.35 -11.61 -10.64
C PHE A 106 -6.99 -11.93 -12.02
N ALA A 107 -6.59 -11.19 -13.06
CA ALA A 107 -7.27 -11.17 -14.36
C ALA A 107 -7.25 -12.48 -15.18
N SER A 108 -6.42 -13.47 -14.85
CA SER A 108 -6.33 -14.74 -15.60
C SER A 108 -7.28 -15.81 -15.03
N ALA A 109 -7.69 -16.76 -15.87
CA ALA A 109 -8.50 -17.89 -15.41
C ALA A 109 -7.76 -18.75 -14.37
N ALA A 110 -6.46 -18.93 -14.54
CA ALA A 110 -5.62 -19.65 -13.57
C ALA A 110 -5.58 -18.94 -12.21
N TRP A 111 -5.45 -17.61 -12.19
CA TRP A 111 -5.42 -16.84 -10.94
C TRP A 111 -6.77 -16.83 -10.24
N ARG A 112 -7.87 -16.66 -10.98
CA ARG A 112 -9.22 -16.80 -10.42
C ARG A 112 -9.45 -18.18 -9.82
N GLY A 113 -9.09 -19.24 -10.54
CA GLY A 113 -9.18 -20.60 -10.03
C GLY A 113 -8.36 -20.82 -8.76
N ALA A 114 -7.16 -20.22 -8.66
CA ALA A 114 -6.35 -20.27 -7.44
C ALA A 114 -7.04 -19.56 -6.26
N VAL A 115 -7.61 -18.37 -6.49
CA VAL A 115 -8.39 -17.63 -5.48
C VAL A 115 -9.61 -18.43 -5.03
N GLU A 116 -10.38 -19.00 -5.96
CA GLU A 116 -11.54 -19.84 -5.68
C GLU A 116 -11.18 -21.04 -4.80
N GLN A 117 -10.09 -21.74 -5.12
CA GLN A 117 -9.62 -22.87 -4.32
C GLN A 117 -9.14 -22.44 -2.92
N LEU A 118 -8.48 -21.28 -2.80
CA LEU A 118 -8.08 -20.72 -1.51
C LEU A 118 -9.31 -20.43 -0.64
N CYS A 119 -10.33 -19.77 -1.22
CA CYS A 119 -11.58 -19.50 -0.54
C CYS A 119 -12.30 -20.80 -0.13
N ALA A 120 -12.41 -21.78 -1.03
CA ALA A 120 -13.06 -23.06 -0.75
C ALA A 120 -12.37 -23.83 0.38
N ARG A 121 -11.04 -23.96 0.34
CA ARG A 121 -10.27 -24.60 1.42
C ARG A 121 -10.42 -23.88 2.74
N TRP A 122 -10.42 -22.55 2.71
CA TRP A 122 -10.58 -21.75 3.91
C TRP A 122 -11.98 -21.92 4.51
N LEU A 123 -13.05 -21.92 3.70
CA LEU A 123 -14.41 -22.19 4.21
C LEU A 123 -14.55 -23.60 4.78
N GLN A 124 -13.85 -24.59 4.23
CA GLN A 124 -13.85 -25.96 4.74
C GLN A 124 -13.07 -26.13 6.06
N SER A 125 -12.19 -25.19 6.41
CA SER A 125 -11.45 -25.25 7.68
C SER A 125 -12.25 -24.73 8.87
N TRP A 126 -13.49 -24.27 8.64
CA TRP A 126 -14.38 -23.69 9.65
C TRP A 126 -14.81 -24.70 10.71
#